data_AF-A0A151RN32-F1
#
_entry.id   AF-A0A151RN32-F1
#
_cell.length_a   1.000
_cell.length_b   1.000
_cell.length_c   1.000
_cell.angle_alpha   90.00
_cell.angle_beta   90.00
_cell.angle_gamma   90.00
#
_symmetry.space_group_name_H-M   'P 1'
#
loop_
_entity.id
_entity.type
_entity.pdbx_description
1 polymer ?
#
loop_
_entity_poly.entity_id
_entity_poly.type
_entity_poly.pdbx_seq_one_letter_code
_entity_poly.pdbx_strand_id
1 'polypeptide(L)'
;MADREDEDLQMAIRMSMQYSPPEPKRSMPQDAVAGGGVSESPEAKSRRLQRELMAAAAEKRMAGKGGGEVGRREKRDEECSEGGSAVELSLEEANELFDVVFGGDVSKGILAQWSNQGIRFSSDPETFMGLVQHEGGPCGVLAAIQAFVLKYILFFLDELKDVSSMPLNCGPGSLLKSQYVPSYNFSLLTEGVKVSALVRSMCEILFMCGNNERAVIATLNILGNCIHHSEEISNDEVITKALEGLTIESALDLQKVLRVETYTLQASAMKRLEAVIPLFQSRMGALLFLISALLSRGLDLVQTDRDDPSQPLVTAPFGHASQEIVNLLLCGQAVPNVFDGRMDLGGGMFLKGISQHVEVGFLTLLESLCFCKVGQYLKCPRWPIWVVGSESHYTVLFALDTSVQNENELEERESQIRKAFDAQDQSGGGGFIGVDGFHQVLRETNIKLPQEKLEHLCSTGFIVWSEFWQVILDLDRSSGGLKDSSGLMGKKVFDLYHFNGIAKSDLNSSQVNFRGETTLQRPRLTKLRVSVPPRWTPEEFMADVTVSSASIANECCGKDSEVIKPEPSQHAPLVDCIRTRWPRAVCSWSGDPPSIV
;
A
#
# COMPACT_ATOMS: atom_id res chain seq x y z
N MET A 1 25.93 56.74 -23.89
CA MET A 1 25.11 56.18 -22.80
C MET A 1 24.23 55.02 -23.28
N ALA A 2 23.99 54.85 -24.59
CA ALA A 2 23.24 53.68 -25.10
C ALA A 2 24.08 52.38 -25.18
N ASP A 3 25.39 52.46 -25.45
CA ASP A 3 26.23 51.24 -25.59
C ASP A 3 26.53 50.51 -24.27
N ARG A 4 26.33 51.15 -23.12
CA ARG A 4 26.50 50.50 -21.80
C ARG A 4 25.28 49.71 -21.37
N GLU A 5 24.09 50.18 -21.74
CA GLU A 5 22.82 49.54 -21.38
C GLU A 5 22.61 48.25 -22.19
N ASP A 6 23.11 48.19 -23.43
CA ASP A 6 23.07 47.00 -24.28
C ASP A 6 24.10 45.93 -23.85
N GLU A 7 25.27 46.35 -23.33
CA GLU A 7 26.25 45.44 -22.72
C GLU A 7 25.76 44.87 -21.40
N ASP A 8 25.12 45.67 -20.54
CA ASP A 8 24.54 45.23 -19.28
C ASP A 8 23.32 44.31 -19.50
N LEU A 9 22.51 44.57 -20.54
CA LEU A 9 21.39 43.71 -20.93
C LEU A 9 21.86 42.37 -21.52
N GLN A 10 22.90 42.37 -22.36
CA GLN A 10 23.53 41.14 -22.84
C GLN A 10 24.24 40.36 -21.73
N MET A 11 24.81 41.05 -20.74
CA MET A 11 25.40 40.43 -19.56
C MET A 11 24.31 39.79 -18.68
N ALA A 12 23.18 40.47 -18.46
CA ALA A 12 22.04 39.94 -17.72
C ALA A 12 21.37 38.73 -18.40
N ILE A 13 21.25 38.74 -19.73
CA ILE A 13 20.73 37.59 -20.52
C ILE A 13 21.72 36.41 -20.48
N ARG A 14 23.03 36.67 -20.51
CA ARG A 14 24.06 35.64 -20.38
C ARG A 14 24.10 35.02 -18.99
N MET A 15 23.77 35.80 -17.95
CA MET A 15 23.65 35.34 -16.57
C MET A 15 22.32 34.60 -16.29
N SER A 16 21.24 34.89 -17.02
CA SER A 16 19.97 34.16 -16.86
C SER A 16 19.93 32.81 -17.59
N MET A 17 20.72 32.65 -18.67
CA MET A 17 20.84 31.40 -19.43
C MET A 17 21.79 30.36 -18.80
N GLN A 18 22.42 30.66 -17.66
CA GLN A 18 23.29 29.73 -16.91
C GLN A 18 22.60 29.12 -15.67
N TYR A 19 21.27 29.08 -15.65
CA TYR A 19 20.54 28.32 -14.63
C TYR A 19 20.63 26.81 -14.93
N SER A 20 21.63 26.17 -14.34
CA SER A 20 21.55 24.74 -14.05
C SER A 20 20.61 24.57 -12.85
N PRO A 21 19.62 23.65 -12.87
CA PRO A 21 18.79 23.41 -11.69
C PRO A 21 19.67 22.97 -10.51
N PRO A 22 19.36 23.36 -9.27
CA PRO A 22 20.16 22.95 -8.13
C PRO A 22 20.15 21.43 -8.03
N GLU A 23 21.34 20.82 -8.00
CA GLU A 23 21.48 19.40 -7.69
C GLU A 23 20.76 19.12 -6.37
N PRO A 24 20.01 18.00 -6.26
CA PRO A 24 19.47 17.58 -4.99
C PRO A 24 20.63 17.43 -4.02
N LYS A 25 20.56 18.11 -2.86
CA LYS A 25 21.59 18.05 -1.82
C LYS A 25 21.85 16.59 -1.44
N ARG A 26 22.86 15.97 -2.05
CA ARG A 26 23.53 14.81 -1.47
C ARG A 26 24.11 15.29 -0.16
N SER A 27 23.60 14.76 0.95
CA SER A 27 24.28 14.86 2.23
C SER A 27 25.71 14.34 2.03
N MET A 28 26.68 15.23 2.09
CA MET A 28 28.09 14.85 2.18
C MET A 28 28.25 13.89 3.37
N PRO A 29 29.00 12.80 3.21
CA PRO A 29 29.29 11.91 4.34
C PRO A 29 30.05 12.73 5.37
N GLN A 30 29.59 12.71 6.63
CA GLN A 30 30.37 13.26 7.73
C GLN A 30 31.73 12.57 7.72
N ASP A 31 32.78 13.36 7.50
CA ASP A 31 34.15 12.93 7.68
C ASP A 31 34.31 12.36 9.10
N ALA A 32 34.92 11.17 9.13
CA ALA A 32 35.13 10.37 10.32
C ALA A 32 35.85 11.18 11.41
N VAL A 33 35.14 11.48 12.49
CA VAL A 33 35.78 11.66 13.78
C VAL A 33 36.19 10.26 14.24
N ALA A 34 37.50 10.05 14.31
CA ALA A 34 38.13 8.80 14.68
C ALA A 34 37.57 8.23 16.00
N GLY A 35 36.92 7.07 15.91
CA GLY A 35 36.48 6.30 17.08
C GLY A 35 35.68 5.04 16.73
N GLY A 36 36.37 3.89 16.65
CA GLY A 36 35.77 2.55 16.75
C GLY A 36 35.03 2.02 15.51
N GLY A 37 35.73 1.29 14.64
CA GLY A 37 35.12 0.61 13.50
C GLY A 37 34.17 -0.51 13.93
N VAL A 38 32.88 -0.34 13.66
CA VAL A 38 31.92 -1.44 13.55
C VAL A 38 31.81 -1.78 12.07
N SER A 39 32.23 -2.98 11.67
CA SER A 39 32.06 -3.42 10.29
C SER A 39 30.56 -3.54 9.97
N GLU A 40 30.09 -2.75 9.01
CA GLU A 40 28.71 -2.81 8.53
C GLU A 40 28.37 -4.22 8.03
N SER A 41 27.25 -4.78 8.48
CA SER A 41 26.87 -6.17 8.16
C SER A 41 26.58 -6.33 6.65
N PRO A 42 26.78 -7.53 6.08
CA PRO A 42 26.46 -7.81 4.67
C PRO A 42 25.01 -7.46 4.28
N GLU A 43 24.07 -7.63 5.21
CA GLU A 43 22.65 -7.31 5.03
C GLU A 43 22.39 -5.80 4.98
N ALA A 44 23.11 -5.00 5.77
CA ALA A 44 23.02 -3.53 5.69
C ALA A 44 23.55 -3.01 4.34
N LYS A 45 24.63 -3.60 3.83
CA LYS A 45 25.17 -3.29 2.50
C LYS A 45 24.22 -3.70 1.38
N SER A 46 23.59 -4.86 1.48
CA SER A 46 22.59 -5.31 0.49
C SER A 46 21.39 -4.38 0.44
N ARG A 47 20.87 -3.96 1.61
CA ARG A 47 19.76 -2.99 1.69
C ARG A 47 20.14 -1.63 1.13
N ARG A 48 21.36 -1.14 1.40
CA ARG A 48 21.85 0.11 0.81
C ARG A 48 21.92 0.04 -0.71
N LEU A 49 22.49 -1.04 -1.27
CA LEU A 49 22.56 -1.25 -2.71
C LEU A 49 21.14 -1.31 -3.32
N GLN A 50 20.20 -1.96 -2.63
CA GLN A 50 18.81 -2.04 -3.05
C GLN A 50 18.13 -0.66 -3.08
N ARG A 51 18.36 0.20 -2.08
CA ARG A 51 17.89 1.60 -2.08
C ARG A 51 18.47 2.38 -3.26
N GLU A 52 19.76 2.25 -3.50
CA GLU A 52 20.45 2.93 -4.61
C GLU A 52 19.90 2.47 -5.97
N LEU A 53 19.60 1.18 -6.14
CA LEU A 53 18.98 0.63 -7.35
C LEU A 53 17.54 1.09 -7.54
N MET A 54 16.72 1.13 -6.49
CA MET A 54 15.35 1.65 -6.56
C MET A 54 15.31 3.14 -6.88
N ALA A 55 16.19 3.92 -6.24
CA ALA A 55 16.34 5.34 -6.53
C ALA A 55 16.79 5.56 -7.99
N ALA A 56 17.78 4.79 -8.46
CA ALA A 56 18.23 4.85 -9.85
C ALA A 56 17.15 4.41 -10.85
N ALA A 57 16.32 3.41 -10.51
CA ALA A 57 15.19 3.00 -11.32
C ALA A 57 14.11 4.09 -11.39
N ALA A 58 13.81 4.76 -10.28
CA ALA A 58 12.92 5.91 -10.24
C ALA A 58 13.48 7.10 -11.06
N GLU A 59 14.77 7.41 -10.93
CA GLU A 59 15.44 8.45 -11.72
C GLU A 59 15.46 8.12 -13.22
N LYS A 60 15.69 6.86 -13.61
CA LYS A 60 15.62 6.42 -15.01
C LYS A 60 14.23 6.57 -15.61
N ARG A 61 13.17 6.28 -14.84
CA ARG A 61 11.77 6.52 -15.27
C ARG A 61 11.51 8.00 -15.52
N MET A 62 12.09 8.89 -14.70
CA MET A 62 11.98 10.34 -14.85
C MET A 62 12.80 10.89 -16.04
N ALA A 63 13.77 10.13 -16.57
CA ALA A 63 14.70 10.57 -17.62
C ALA A 63 14.43 9.97 -19.02
N GLY A 64 13.33 9.22 -19.21
CA GLY A 64 13.05 8.48 -20.45
C GLY A 64 12.77 9.34 -21.69
N LYS A 65 13.58 9.17 -22.75
CA LYS A 65 13.40 9.77 -24.08
C LYS A 65 12.43 8.96 -24.97
N GLY A 66 11.41 9.65 -25.51
CA GLY A 66 10.98 9.62 -26.92
C GLY A 66 10.48 8.33 -27.59
N GLY A 67 9.17 8.32 -27.89
CA GLY A 67 8.61 8.05 -29.23
C GLY A 67 8.48 6.59 -29.70
N GLY A 68 7.24 6.10 -29.77
CA GLY A 68 6.87 4.89 -30.52
C GLY A 68 5.49 5.03 -31.17
N GLU A 69 5.44 5.00 -32.51
CA GLU A 69 4.22 5.02 -33.32
C GLU A 69 3.36 3.77 -33.07
N VAL A 70 2.04 3.99 -32.94
CA VAL A 70 1.04 2.95 -32.74
C VAL A 70 0.68 2.30 -34.08
N GLY A 71 1.18 1.10 -34.31
CA GLY A 71 0.71 0.21 -35.38
C GLY A 71 -0.60 -0.48 -34.98
N ARG A 72 -1.70 -0.15 -35.67
CA ARG A 72 -3.03 -0.74 -35.46
C ARG A 72 -3.04 -2.19 -35.99
N ARG A 73 -3.06 -3.18 -35.10
CA ARG A 73 -3.28 -4.60 -35.45
C ARG A 73 -4.76 -4.93 -35.28
N GLU A 74 -5.38 -5.47 -36.34
CA GLU A 74 -6.81 -5.84 -36.35
C GLU A 74 -7.06 -7.05 -35.45
N LYS A 75 -8.07 -6.95 -34.58
CA LYS A 75 -8.56 -8.03 -33.71
C LYS A 75 -9.27 -9.09 -34.55
N ARG A 76 -8.93 -10.37 -34.32
CA ARG A 76 -9.80 -11.49 -34.67
C ARG A 76 -10.63 -11.82 -33.44
N ASP A 77 -11.94 -11.68 -33.55
CA ASP A 77 -12.88 -12.13 -32.53
C ASP A 77 -13.04 -13.66 -32.67
N GLU A 78 -12.59 -14.43 -31.68
CA GLU A 78 -12.93 -15.84 -31.54
C GLU A 78 -14.16 -15.95 -30.61
N GLU A 79 -15.22 -16.55 -31.13
CA GLU A 79 -16.45 -16.86 -30.41
C GLU A 79 -16.17 -17.89 -29.29
N CYS A 80 -16.35 -17.49 -28.03
CA CYS A 80 -16.21 -18.40 -26.88
C CYS A 80 -17.51 -19.18 -26.64
N SER A 81 -17.47 -20.50 -26.79
CA SER A 81 -18.54 -21.40 -26.32
C SER A 81 -18.50 -21.54 -24.80
N GLU A 82 -19.66 -21.48 -24.16
CA GLU A 82 -19.83 -21.68 -22.71
C GLU A 82 -19.45 -23.11 -22.30
N GLY A 83 -18.25 -23.24 -21.70
CA GLY A 83 -17.70 -24.49 -21.19
C GLY A 83 -16.21 -24.57 -21.49
N GLY A 84 -15.38 -23.95 -20.64
CA GLY A 84 -13.94 -23.81 -20.88
C GLY A 84 -13.25 -25.18 -21.04
N SER A 85 -12.99 -25.59 -22.28
CA SER A 85 -11.98 -26.60 -22.56
C SER A 85 -10.64 -26.01 -22.17
N ALA A 86 -9.89 -26.66 -21.30
CA ALA A 86 -8.55 -26.21 -20.92
C ALA A 86 -7.68 -26.14 -22.18
N VAL A 87 -7.18 -24.95 -22.50
CA VAL A 87 -6.36 -24.71 -23.71
C VAL A 87 -4.88 -24.58 -23.31
N GLU A 88 -4.00 -25.10 -24.15
CA GLU A 88 -2.56 -24.83 -24.06
C GLU A 88 -2.24 -23.46 -24.65
N LEU A 89 -1.36 -22.69 -24.02
CA LEU A 89 -0.87 -21.45 -24.64
C LEU A 89 -0.11 -21.76 -25.93
N SER A 90 -0.24 -20.89 -26.93
CA SER A 90 0.66 -20.94 -28.07
C SER A 90 2.10 -20.67 -27.62
N LEU A 91 3.08 -21.13 -28.41
CA LEU A 91 4.50 -20.93 -28.08
C LEU A 91 4.85 -19.43 -28.07
N GLU A 92 4.20 -18.64 -28.91
CA GLU A 92 4.38 -17.19 -29.00
C GLU A 92 3.89 -16.50 -27.72
N GLU A 93 2.67 -16.80 -27.27
CA GLU A 93 2.11 -16.26 -26.03
C GLU A 93 2.91 -16.70 -24.79
N ALA A 94 3.39 -17.94 -24.76
CA ALA A 94 4.20 -18.45 -23.65
C ALA A 94 5.57 -17.74 -23.58
N ASN A 95 6.20 -17.47 -24.72
CA ASN A 95 7.44 -16.68 -24.78
C ASN A 95 7.20 -15.24 -24.33
N GLU A 96 6.14 -14.60 -24.83
CA GLU A 96 5.79 -13.23 -24.43
C GLU A 96 5.49 -13.14 -22.93
N LEU A 97 4.66 -14.05 -22.39
CA LEU A 97 4.37 -14.12 -20.96
C LEU A 97 5.65 -14.28 -20.14
N PHE A 98 6.53 -15.20 -20.53
CA PHE A 98 7.78 -15.43 -19.81
C PHE A 98 8.70 -14.21 -19.85
N ASP A 99 8.81 -13.54 -21.00
CA ASP A 99 9.62 -12.32 -21.16
C ASP A 99 9.05 -11.14 -20.36
N VAL A 100 7.72 -10.94 -20.37
CA VAL A 100 7.06 -9.91 -19.55
C VAL A 100 7.32 -10.13 -18.06
N VAL A 101 7.23 -11.38 -17.59
CA VAL A 101 7.37 -11.70 -16.16
C VAL A 101 8.83 -11.67 -15.73
N PHE A 102 9.71 -12.39 -16.43
CA PHE A 102 11.08 -12.67 -15.98
C PHE A 102 12.16 -12.01 -16.82
N GLY A 103 11.85 -11.64 -18.07
CA GLY A 103 12.82 -11.13 -19.04
C GLY A 103 13.79 -12.21 -19.55
N GLY A 104 14.74 -11.79 -20.39
CA GLY A 104 15.70 -12.70 -21.03
C GLY A 104 16.78 -13.31 -20.12
N ASP A 105 17.16 -12.63 -19.03
CA ASP A 105 18.33 -12.98 -18.20
C ASP A 105 17.97 -13.26 -16.72
N VAL A 106 16.90 -14.00 -16.48
CA VAL A 106 16.49 -14.38 -15.11
C VAL A 106 17.39 -15.47 -14.52
N SER A 107 17.80 -15.32 -13.26
CA SER A 107 18.58 -16.35 -12.57
C SER A 107 17.71 -17.53 -12.12
N LYS A 108 18.30 -18.74 -12.08
CA LYS A 108 17.62 -19.94 -11.53
C LYS A 108 17.13 -19.76 -10.09
N GLY A 109 17.84 -18.95 -9.30
CA GLY A 109 17.44 -18.64 -7.93
C GLY A 109 16.12 -17.87 -7.86
N ILE A 110 15.93 -16.89 -8.74
CA ILE A 110 14.67 -16.11 -8.82
C ILE A 110 13.52 -17.00 -9.28
N LEU A 111 13.74 -17.82 -10.33
CA LEU A 111 12.74 -18.78 -10.78
C LEU A 111 12.33 -19.75 -9.68
N ALA A 112 13.30 -20.23 -8.88
CA ALA A 112 13.03 -21.09 -7.73
C ALA A 112 12.21 -20.38 -6.65
N GLN A 113 12.49 -19.11 -6.33
CA GLN A 113 11.71 -18.34 -5.34
C GLN A 113 10.25 -18.21 -5.76
N TRP A 114 10.00 -17.87 -7.02
CA TRP A 114 8.63 -17.75 -7.56
C TRP A 114 7.95 -19.12 -7.72
N SER A 115 8.74 -20.17 -7.91
CA SER A 115 8.24 -21.55 -8.09
C SER A 115 8.08 -22.34 -6.79
N ASN A 116 8.35 -21.75 -5.64
CA ASN A 116 8.27 -22.43 -4.34
C ASN A 116 7.36 -21.73 -3.33
N GLN A 117 6.56 -20.77 -3.77
CA GLN A 117 5.61 -20.07 -2.92
C GLN A 117 4.16 -20.41 -3.27
N GLY A 118 3.45 -20.99 -2.29
CA GLY A 118 2.01 -21.20 -2.34
C GLY A 118 1.20 -20.13 -1.62
N ILE A 119 -0.11 -20.18 -1.79
CA ILE A 119 -1.06 -19.28 -1.12
C ILE A 119 -1.72 -20.03 0.05
N ARG A 120 -0.96 -20.27 1.12
CA ARG A 120 -1.39 -21.08 2.27
C ARG A 120 -1.60 -20.22 3.50
N PHE A 121 -2.60 -20.57 4.31
CA PHE A 121 -2.81 -19.97 5.62
C PHE A 121 -1.80 -20.49 6.65
N SER A 122 -1.56 -19.68 7.67
CA SER A 122 -0.74 -20.07 8.82
C SER A 122 -1.40 -21.21 9.60
N SER A 123 -0.59 -22.15 10.06
CA SER A 123 -1.00 -23.19 11.01
C SER A 123 -0.96 -22.72 12.47
N ASP A 124 -0.37 -21.54 12.72
CA ASP A 124 -0.25 -20.97 14.06
C ASP A 124 -1.59 -20.35 14.50
N PRO A 125 -2.16 -20.75 15.67
CA PRO A 125 -3.40 -20.19 16.20
C PRO A 125 -3.42 -18.66 16.38
N GLU A 126 -2.27 -17.98 16.47
CA GLU A 126 -2.23 -16.51 16.59
C GLU A 126 -2.32 -15.81 15.23
N THR A 127 -1.88 -16.48 14.15
CA THR A 127 -1.81 -15.91 12.80
C THR A 127 -2.60 -16.69 11.76
N PHE A 128 -3.47 -17.60 12.19
CA PHE A 128 -4.22 -18.54 11.36
C PHE A 128 -5.08 -17.89 10.26
N MET A 129 -5.39 -16.60 10.38
CA MET A 129 -6.11 -15.78 9.39
C MET A 129 -5.24 -15.29 8.24
N GLY A 130 -3.92 -15.43 8.37
CA GLY A 130 -2.92 -14.82 7.51
C GLY A 130 -2.23 -15.81 6.59
N LEU A 131 -1.89 -15.36 5.38
CA LEU A 131 -1.11 -16.10 4.41
C LEU A 131 0.39 -16.09 4.74
N VAL A 132 1.03 -17.24 4.59
CA VAL A 132 2.42 -17.46 4.96
C VAL A 132 3.37 -17.21 3.80
N GLN A 133 4.42 -16.43 4.04
CA GLN A 133 5.45 -16.07 3.07
C GLN A 133 6.76 -16.77 3.43
N HIS A 134 7.16 -17.76 2.64
CA HIS A 134 8.45 -18.45 2.77
C HIS A 134 9.52 -17.80 1.90
N GLU A 135 9.11 -17.26 0.75
CA GLU A 135 9.99 -16.63 -0.24
C GLU A 135 9.72 -15.12 -0.35
N GLY A 136 10.80 -14.34 -0.47
CA GLY A 136 10.72 -12.87 -0.53
C GLY A 136 10.36 -12.30 -1.91
N GLY A 137 10.57 -13.06 -2.99
CA GLY A 137 10.24 -12.61 -4.35
C GLY A 137 8.74 -12.34 -4.56
N PRO A 138 7.88 -13.36 -4.42
CA PRO A 138 6.43 -13.25 -4.65
C PRO A 138 5.64 -12.55 -3.52
N CYS A 139 6.28 -12.03 -2.47
CA CYS A 139 5.56 -11.50 -1.28
C CYS A 139 4.53 -10.40 -1.60
N GLY A 140 4.76 -9.59 -2.65
CA GLY A 140 3.80 -8.59 -3.12
C GLY A 140 2.47 -9.18 -3.59
N VAL A 141 2.53 -10.35 -4.24
CA VAL A 141 1.33 -11.11 -4.65
C VAL A 141 0.56 -11.58 -3.41
N LEU A 142 1.27 -12.16 -2.43
CA LEU A 142 0.64 -12.64 -1.19
C LEU A 142 0.03 -11.51 -0.38
N ALA A 143 0.70 -10.37 -0.25
CA ALA A 143 0.19 -9.23 0.50
C ALA A 143 -1.09 -8.66 -0.13
N ALA A 144 -1.13 -8.57 -1.47
CA ALA A 144 -2.34 -8.14 -2.19
C ALA A 144 -3.50 -9.11 -1.97
N ILE A 145 -3.29 -10.42 -2.12
CA ILE A 145 -4.33 -11.43 -1.86
C ILE A 145 -4.76 -11.38 -0.39
N GLN A 146 -3.82 -11.29 0.54
CA GLN A 146 -4.10 -11.21 1.99
C GLN A 146 -4.99 -10.01 2.32
N ALA A 147 -4.76 -8.86 1.69
CA ALA A 147 -5.59 -7.68 1.90
C ALA A 147 -7.05 -7.92 1.47
N PHE A 148 -7.27 -8.52 0.30
CA PHE A 148 -8.63 -8.91 -0.13
C PHE A 148 -9.22 -10.03 0.73
N VAL A 149 -8.41 -10.97 1.22
CA VAL A 149 -8.89 -12.03 2.13
C VAL A 149 -9.40 -11.41 3.43
N LEU A 150 -8.64 -10.47 3.99
CA LEU A 150 -9.06 -9.71 5.17
C LEU A 150 -10.34 -8.92 4.90
N LYS A 151 -10.52 -8.33 3.71
CA LYS A 151 -11.79 -7.67 3.35
C LYS A 151 -12.98 -8.60 3.56
N TYR A 152 -12.94 -9.83 3.03
CA TYR A 152 -14.05 -10.78 3.17
C TYR A 152 -14.20 -11.33 4.60
N ILE A 153 -13.08 -11.67 5.25
CA ILE A 153 -13.10 -12.18 6.64
C ILE A 153 -13.66 -11.11 7.60
N LEU A 154 -13.31 -9.85 7.37
CA LEU A 154 -13.69 -8.76 8.26
C LEU A 154 -15.11 -8.27 7.93
N PHE A 155 -15.37 -7.89 6.69
CA PHE A 155 -16.57 -7.12 6.36
C PHE A 155 -17.69 -7.95 5.71
N PHE A 156 -17.45 -9.22 5.39
CA PHE A 156 -18.42 -10.09 4.68
C PHE A 156 -18.53 -11.49 5.31
N LEU A 157 -18.22 -11.64 6.60
CA LEU A 157 -18.19 -12.93 7.28
C LEU A 157 -19.52 -13.68 7.23
N ASP A 158 -20.64 -12.96 7.28
CA ASP A 158 -21.98 -13.56 7.24
C ASP A 158 -22.30 -14.16 5.85
N GLU A 159 -21.87 -13.49 4.77
CA GLU A 159 -22.01 -14.01 3.39
C GLU A 159 -21.12 -15.23 3.12
N LEU A 160 -20.03 -15.40 3.89
CA LEU A 160 -19.19 -16.60 3.80
C LEU A 160 -19.84 -17.82 4.45
N LYS A 161 -20.72 -17.62 5.45
CA LYS A 161 -21.42 -18.69 6.17
C LYS A 161 -22.68 -19.15 5.45
N ASP A 162 -23.41 -18.23 4.82
CA ASP A 162 -24.60 -18.53 4.02
C ASP A 162 -24.22 -18.94 2.59
N VAL A 163 -23.77 -20.19 2.44
CA VAL A 163 -23.56 -20.83 1.12
C VAL A 163 -24.89 -21.04 0.36
N SER A 164 -26.03 -20.64 0.93
CA SER A 164 -27.38 -20.84 0.38
C SER A 164 -28.11 -19.58 -0.10
N SER A 165 -27.60 -18.36 0.11
CA SER A 165 -28.27 -17.14 -0.35
C SER A 165 -27.30 -16.18 -1.02
N MET A 166 -27.24 -16.26 -2.35
CA MET A 166 -26.60 -15.27 -3.21
C MET A 166 -27.47 -14.01 -3.31
N PRO A 167 -26.91 -12.81 -3.13
CA PRO A 167 -27.32 -11.65 -3.89
C PRO A 167 -26.26 -11.38 -4.97
N LEU A 168 -26.63 -11.66 -6.23
CA LEU A 168 -25.97 -11.07 -7.38
C LEU A 168 -26.32 -9.58 -7.45
N ASN A 169 -25.33 -8.75 -7.79
CA ASN A 169 -25.38 -7.29 -7.97
C ASN A 169 -25.38 -6.43 -6.70
N CYS A 170 -24.18 -6.11 -6.21
CA CYS A 170 -23.98 -4.91 -5.40
C CYS A 170 -23.44 -3.78 -6.29
N GLY A 171 -24.35 -2.93 -6.78
CA GLY A 171 -23.97 -1.60 -7.25
C GLY A 171 -23.42 -0.73 -6.09
N PRO A 172 -22.73 0.38 -6.36
CA PRO A 172 -22.02 1.17 -5.34
C PRO A 172 -22.90 1.87 -4.28
N GLY A 173 -24.21 1.63 -4.24
CA GLY A 173 -25.17 2.53 -3.59
C GLY A 173 -25.92 2.03 -2.34
N SER A 174 -25.78 0.77 -1.89
CA SER A 174 -26.72 0.22 -0.86
C SER A 174 -26.15 -0.20 0.50
N LEU A 175 -24.86 0.03 0.82
CA LEU A 175 -24.25 -0.45 2.08
C LEU A 175 -23.70 0.66 3.00
N LEU A 176 -24.31 1.85 2.99
CA LEU A 176 -24.00 2.96 3.91
C LEU A 176 -25.03 3.12 5.04
N LYS A 177 -25.78 2.07 5.38
CA LYS A 177 -26.76 2.10 6.49
C LYS A 177 -26.52 0.98 7.49
N SER A 178 -25.38 1.03 8.17
CA SER A 178 -25.26 0.74 9.60
C SER A 178 -23.80 0.98 9.97
N GLN A 179 -23.55 1.67 11.10
CA GLN A 179 -22.24 1.63 11.75
C GLN A 179 -22.00 0.17 12.18
N TYR A 180 -21.40 -0.61 11.30
CA TYR A 180 -21.12 -2.02 11.54
C TYR A 180 -19.84 -2.07 12.37
N VAL A 181 -19.98 -2.12 13.70
CA VAL A 181 -18.91 -2.48 14.63
C VAL A 181 -18.95 -3.99 14.78
N PRO A 182 -18.08 -4.75 14.12
CA PRO A 182 -18.22 -6.19 14.12
C PRO A 182 -17.59 -6.67 15.43
N SER A 183 -18.34 -7.43 16.20
CA SER A 183 -17.82 -8.18 17.33
C SER A 183 -16.97 -9.32 16.76
N TYR A 184 -15.74 -9.01 16.34
CA TYR A 184 -14.83 -9.98 15.74
C TYR A 184 -14.37 -11.00 16.76
N ASN A 185 -14.85 -12.23 16.61
CA ASN A 185 -14.37 -13.37 17.36
C ASN A 185 -13.60 -14.30 16.41
N PHE A 186 -12.27 -14.30 16.52
CA PHE A 186 -11.37 -15.15 15.76
C PHE A 186 -11.70 -16.65 15.91
N SER A 187 -12.40 -17.06 16.97
CA SER A 187 -12.87 -18.43 17.17
C SER A 187 -13.91 -18.91 16.15
N LEU A 188 -14.50 -18.02 15.33
CA LEU A 188 -15.51 -18.38 14.32
C LEU A 188 -14.93 -18.69 12.93
N LEU A 189 -13.63 -18.47 12.72
CA LEU A 189 -12.98 -18.74 11.45
C LEU A 189 -12.61 -20.22 11.33
N THR A 190 -13.44 -20.97 10.62
CA THR A 190 -13.13 -22.35 10.21
C THR A 190 -12.24 -22.36 8.96
N GLU A 191 -11.58 -23.48 8.67
CA GLU A 191 -10.85 -23.65 7.41
C GLU A 191 -11.73 -23.42 6.18
N GLY A 192 -12.99 -23.87 6.22
CA GLY A 192 -13.95 -23.64 5.14
C GLY A 192 -14.21 -22.15 4.88
N VAL A 193 -14.37 -21.34 5.94
CA VAL A 193 -14.55 -19.88 5.81
C VAL A 193 -13.30 -19.23 5.22
N LYS A 194 -12.10 -19.63 5.66
CA LYS A 194 -10.83 -19.10 5.12
C LYS A 194 -10.65 -19.41 3.64
N VAL A 195 -10.93 -20.65 3.24
CA VAL A 195 -10.88 -21.07 1.83
C VAL A 195 -11.92 -20.31 1.01
N SER A 196 -13.14 -20.15 1.52
CA SER A 196 -14.21 -19.43 0.84
C SER A 196 -13.90 -17.93 0.68
N ALA A 197 -13.26 -17.31 1.68
CA ALA A 197 -12.73 -15.95 1.58
C ALA A 197 -11.64 -15.87 0.51
N LEU A 198 -10.67 -16.78 0.52
CA LEU A 198 -9.58 -16.82 -0.46
C LEU A 198 -10.10 -16.95 -1.89
N VAL A 199 -11.04 -17.85 -2.15
CA VAL A 199 -11.67 -18.02 -3.47
C VAL A 199 -12.36 -16.74 -3.91
N ARG A 200 -13.17 -16.10 -3.04
CA ARG A 200 -13.85 -14.84 -3.37
C ARG A 200 -12.86 -13.73 -3.67
N SER A 201 -11.81 -13.58 -2.86
CA SER A 201 -10.72 -12.63 -3.08
C SER A 201 -10.02 -12.84 -4.41
N MET A 202 -9.62 -14.08 -4.70
CA MET A 202 -8.97 -14.42 -5.97
C MET A 202 -9.89 -14.13 -7.15
N CYS A 203 -11.16 -14.49 -7.06
CA CYS A 203 -12.13 -14.24 -8.13
C CYS A 203 -12.33 -12.74 -8.38
N GLU A 204 -12.53 -11.94 -7.31
CA GLU A 204 -12.67 -10.49 -7.42
C GLU A 204 -11.45 -9.84 -8.06
N ILE A 205 -10.24 -10.22 -7.64
CA ILE A 205 -8.99 -9.68 -8.22
C ILE A 205 -8.87 -10.02 -9.71
N LEU A 206 -9.15 -11.28 -10.10
CA LEU A 206 -9.03 -11.70 -11.51
C LEU A 206 -10.04 -10.98 -12.41
N PHE A 207 -11.30 -10.83 -11.97
CA PHE A 207 -12.28 -10.04 -12.71
C PHE A 207 -11.89 -8.57 -12.78
N MET A 208 -11.41 -7.99 -11.69
CA MET A 208 -10.91 -6.61 -11.69
C MET A 208 -9.77 -6.42 -12.70
N CYS A 209 -8.83 -7.37 -12.80
CA CYS A 209 -7.77 -7.35 -13.81
C CYS A 209 -8.32 -7.41 -15.24
N GLY A 210 -9.38 -8.19 -15.48
CA GLY A 210 -10.06 -8.28 -16.78
C GLY A 210 -11.18 -7.26 -16.98
N ASN A 211 -11.08 -6.06 -16.40
CA ASN A 211 -12.06 -4.97 -16.49
C ASN A 211 -13.50 -5.35 -16.10
N ASN A 212 -13.66 -6.34 -15.23
CA ASN A 212 -14.93 -6.98 -14.83
C ASN A 212 -15.69 -7.68 -15.98
N GLU A 213 -15.02 -7.99 -17.09
CA GLU A 213 -15.62 -8.68 -18.25
C GLU A 213 -15.17 -10.14 -18.33
N ARG A 214 -13.93 -10.44 -17.90
CA ARG A 214 -13.35 -11.78 -17.95
C ARG A 214 -12.39 -12.04 -16.79
N ALA A 215 -12.23 -13.31 -16.47
CA ALA A 215 -11.17 -13.82 -15.60
C ALA A 215 -10.53 -15.03 -16.28
N VAL A 216 -9.23 -15.15 -16.15
CA VAL A 216 -8.44 -16.27 -16.66
C VAL A 216 -7.86 -17.02 -15.48
N ILE A 217 -8.03 -18.34 -15.47
CA ILE A 217 -7.51 -19.22 -14.42
C ILE A 217 -6.45 -20.13 -15.04
N ALA A 218 -5.21 -19.93 -14.61
CA ALA A 218 -4.08 -20.75 -15.01
C ALA A 218 -3.89 -21.92 -14.03
N THR A 219 -3.76 -23.13 -14.58
CA THR A 219 -3.58 -24.38 -13.85
C THR A 219 -2.46 -25.21 -14.49
N LEU A 220 -2.17 -26.39 -13.94
CA LEU A 220 -1.15 -27.29 -14.47
C LEU A 220 -1.80 -28.56 -15.02
N ASN A 221 -1.30 -29.04 -16.17
CA ASN A 221 -1.76 -30.24 -16.86
C ASN A 221 -1.67 -31.53 -16.01
N ILE A 222 -0.85 -31.50 -14.95
CA ILE A 222 -0.54 -32.68 -14.14
C ILE A 222 -1.78 -33.18 -13.37
N LEU A 223 -2.81 -32.33 -13.16
CA LEU A 223 -4.06 -32.72 -12.50
C LEU A 223 -5.10 -33.38 -13.42
N GLY A 224 -4.93 -33.36 -14.75
CA GLY A 224 -5.93 -33.88 -15.70
C GLY A 224 -6.31 -35.35 -15.47
N ASN A 225 -5.41 -36.14 -14.88
CA ASN A 225 -5.65 -37.54 -14.54
C ASN A 225 -5.94 -37.80 -13.04
N CYS A 226 -5.77 -36.82 -12.16
CA CYS A 226 -5.82 -37.04 -10.70
C CYS A 226 -7.17 -36.70 -10.08
N ILE A 227 -7.96 -35.80 -10.68
CA ILE A 227 -9.24 -35.35 -10.10
C ILE A 227 -10.35 -36.41 -10.26
N HIS A 228 -10.17 -37.40 -11.15
CA HIS A 228 -11.24 -38.36 -11.46
C HIS A 228 -11.16 -39.71 -10.73
N HIS A 229 -10.04 -40.10 -10.10
CA HIS A 229 -9.96 -41.40 -9.42
C HIS A 229 -8.88 -41.45 -8.31
N SER A 230 -9.24 -41.15 -7.05
CA SER A 230 -8.71 -41.87 -5.86
C SER A 230 -9.38 -41.37 -4.58
N GLU A 231 -10.19 -42.21 -3.92
CA GLU A 231 -10.82 -41.90 -2.63
C GLU A 231 -9.91 -42.17 -1.41
N GLU A 232 -8.63 -42.54 -1.60
CA GLU A 232 -7.75 -43.00 -0.51
C GLU A 232 -6.45 -42.20 -0.29
N ILE A 233 -6.12 -41.21 -1.13
CA ILE A 233 -4.93 -40.35 -0.96
C ILE A 233 -5.40 -38.90 -0.86
N SER A 234 -4.86 -38.13 0.09
CA SER A 234 -5.17 -36.70 0.18
C SER A 234 -4.76 -35.99 -1.12
N ASN A 235 -5.65 -35.16 -1.67
CA ASN A 235 -5.37 -34.41 -2.90
C ASN A 235 -4.05 -33.62 -2.80
N ASP A 236 -3.70 -33.16 -1.61
CA ASP A 236 -2.47 -32.43 -1.31
C ASP A 236 -1.21 -33.29 -1.50
N GLU A 237 -1.23 -34.57 -1.11
CA GLU A 237 -0.10 -35.49 -1.32
C GLU A 237 0.09 -35.83 -2.80
N VAL A 238 -1.01 -36.00 -3.54
CA VAL A 238 -0.97 -36.25 -4.99
C VAL A 238 -0.36 -35.05 -5.71
N ILE A 239 -0.82 -33.84 -5.37
CA ILE A 239 -0.30 -32.59 -5.95
C ILE A 239 1.17 -32.40 -5.58
N THR A 240 1.54 -32.67 -4.33
CA THR A 240 2.94 -32.54 -3.89
C THR A 240 3.85 -33.47 -4.69
N LYS A 241 3.49 -34.76 -4.82
CA LYS A 241 4.24 -35.73 -5.64
C LYS A 241 4.27 -35.38 -7.12
N ALA A 242 3.17 -34.84 -7.65
CA ALA A 242 3.09 -34.35 -9.03
C ALA A 242 4.04 -33.17 -9.29
N LEU A 243 4.27 -32.34 -8.29
CA LEU A 243 5.14 -31.16 -8.37
C LEU A 243 6.60 -31.48 -7.97
N GLU A 244 6.86 -32.63 -7.35
CA GLU A 244 8.20 -33.12 -7.06
C GLU A 244 8.99 -33.30 -8.36
N GLY A 245 10.06 -32.52 -8.53
CA GLY A 245 10.91 -32.54 -9.73
C GLY A 245 10.47 -31.62 -10.87
N LEU A 246 9.33 -30.94 -10.77
CA LEU A 246 8.92 -29.95 -11.77
C LEU A 246 9.81 -28.69 -11.67
N THR A 247 10.55 -28.35 -12.72
CA THR A 247 11.35 -27.12 -12.78
C THR A 247 10.98 -26.29 -14.00
N ILE A 248 10.58 -25.04 -13.79
CA ILE A 248 10.30 -24.08 -14.87
C ILE A 248 11.58 -23.27 -15.07
N GLU A 249 12.35 -23.60 -16.11
CA GLU A 249 13.58 -22.88 -16.46
C GLU A 249 13.43 -22.01 -17.72
N SER A 250 12.38 -22.26 -18.52
CA SER A 250 12.13 -21.58 -19.78
C SER A 250 10.65 -21.41 -20.10
N ALA A 251 10.36 -20.55 -21.08
CA ALA A 251 9.03 -20.40 -21.67
C ALA A 251 8.47 -21.71 -22.24
N LEU A 252 9.33 -22.55 -22.83
CA LEU A 252 8.94 -23.85 -23.38
C LEU A 252 8.49 -24.81 -22.27
N ASP A 253 9.19 -24.79 -21.13
CA ASP A 253 8.78 -25.59 -19.97
C ASP A 253 7.42 -25.11 -19.49
N LEU A 254 7.25 -23.80 -19.32
CA LEU A 254 5.98 -23.20 -18.90
C LEU A 254 4.83 -23.59 -19.83
N GLN A 255 5.01 -23.49 -21.15
CA GLN A 255 4.00 -23.85 -22.15
C GLN A 255 3.51 -25.30 -21.99
N LYS A 256 4.43 -26.25 -21.80
CA LYS A 256 4.11 -27.68 -21.70
C LYS A 256 3.23 -27.99 -20.49
N VAL A 257 3.47 -27.32 -19.36
CA VAL A 257 2.76 -27.61 -18.11
C VAL A 257 1.50 -26.77 -17.94
N LEU A 258 1.47 -25.54 -18.45
CA LEU A 258 0.40 -24.59 -18.17
C LEU A 258 -0.87 -24.93 -18.95
N ARG A 259 -2.02 -24.77 -18.29
CA ARG A 259 -3.35 -24.88 -18.87
C ARG A 259 -4.17 -23.66 -18.47
N VAL A 260 -4.89 -23.11 -19.42
CA VAL A 260 -5.58 -21.83 -19.24
C VAL A 260 -7.06 -21.98 -19.59
N GLU A 261 -7.91 -21.43 -18.73
CA GLU A 261 -9.35 -21.38 -18.93
C GLU A 261 -9.86 -19.96 -18.70
N THR A 262 -10.67 -19.46 -19.63
CA THR A 262 -11.28 -18.13 -19.55
C THR A 262 -12.74 -18.23 -19.14
N TYR A 263 -13.16 -17.33 -18.25
CA TYR A 263 -14.49 -17.24 -17.70
C TYR A 263 -15.02 -15.81 -17.82
N THR A 264 -16.26 -15.63 -18.26
CA THR A 264 -16.96 -14.34 -18.31
C THR A 264 -17.96 -14.17 -17.16
N LEU A 265 -18.36 -15.27 -16.52
CA LEU A 265 -19.29 -15.28 -15.40
C LEU A 265 -18.56 -15.56 -14.09
N GLN A 266 -18.78 -14.70 -13.09
CA GLN A 266 -18.13 -14.79 -11.78
C GLN A 266 -18.44 -16.11 -11.06
N ALA A 267 -19.69 -16.58 -11.12
CA ALA A 267 -20.10 -17.83 -10.48
C ALA A 267 -19.34 -19.06 -11.01
N SER A 268 -19.12 -19.14 -12.33
CA SER A 268 -18.39 -20.24 -12.97
C SER A 268 -16.90 -20.20 -12.61
N ALA A 269 -16.30 -19.00 -12.60
CA ALA A 269 -14.92 -18.81 -12.18
C ALA A 269 -14.71 -19.17 -10.70
N MET A 270 -15.64 -18.77 -9.81
CA MET A 270 -15.60 -19.13 -8.39
C MET A 270 -15.64 -20.64 -8.20
N LYS A 271 -16.60 -21.34 -8.84
CA LYS A 271 -16.69 -22.80 -8.78
C LYS A 271 -15.41 -23.48 -9.26
N ARG A 272 -14.79 -22.94 -10.31
CA ARG A 272 -13.49 -23.45 -10.79
C ARG A 272 -12.39 -23.22 -9.75
N LEU A 273 -12.26 -22.01 -9.23
CA LEU A 273 -11.27 -21.66 -8.21
C LEU A 273 -11.40 -22.52 -6.95
N GLU A 274 -12.63 -22.79 -6.49
CA GLU A 274 -12.89 -23.73 -5.38
C GLU A 274 -12.32 -25.12 -5.69
N ALA A 275 -12.57 -25.63 -6.90
CA ALA A 275 -12.10 -26.95 -7.29
C ALA A 275 -10.56 -27.05 -7.39
N VAL A 276 -9.88 -25.95 -7.75
CA VAL A 276 -8.42 -25.93 -7.92
C VAL A 276 -7.67 -25.24 -6.78
N ILE A 277 -8.34 -24.93 -5.66
CA ILE A 277 -7.71 -24.26 -4.52
C ILE A 277 -6.50 -25.02 -3.96
N PRO A 278 -6.47 -26.38 -3.91
CA PRO A 278 -5.28 -27.09 -3.41
C PRO A 278 -4.04 -26.84 -4.28
N LEU A 279 -4.23 -26.58 -5.58
CA LEU A 279 -3.13 -26.22 -6.49
C LEU A 279 -2.58 -24.82 -6.21
N PHE A 280 -3.45 -23.84 -5.93
CA PHE A 280 -3.02 -22.49 -5.54
C PHE A 280 -2.42 -22.46 -4.12
N GLN A 281 -2.81 -23.40 -3.27
CA GLN A 281 -2.14 -23.63 -1.99
C GLN A 281 -0.79 -24.33 -2.20
N SER A 282 -0.58 -25.08 -3.27
CA SER A 282 0.70 -25.73 -3.56
C SER A 282 1.86 -24.75 -3.84
N ARG A 283 3.10 -25.26 -3.96
CA ARG A 283 4.31 -24.44 -4.13
C ARG A 283 4.32 -23.53 -5.37
N MET A 284 3.43 -23.76 -6.34
CA MET A 284 3.32 -22.99 -7.58
C MET A 284 2.28 -21.88 -7.51
N GLY A 285 1.55 -21.77 -6.41
CA GLY A 285 0.33 -20.97 -6.32
C GLY A 285 0.50 -19.49 -6.60
N ALA A 286 1.56 -18.86 -6.05
CA ALA A 286 1.78 -17.44 -6.25
C ALA A 286 2.08 -17.10 -7.72
N LEU A 287 2.90 -17.92 -8.39
CA LEU A 287 3.21 -17.76 -9.81
C LEU A 287 1.99 -18.02 -10.68
N LEU A 288 1.23 -19.09 -10.43
CA LEU A 288 0.00 -19.40 -11.17
C LEU A 288 -1.03 -18.28 -11.04
N PHE A 289 -1.15 -17.69 -9.85
CA PHE A 289 -2.09 -16.58 -9.64
C PHE A 289 -1.63 -15.30 -10.35
N LEU A 290 -0.33 -14.99 -10.35
CA LEU A 290 0.21 -13.88 -11.14
C LEU A 290 -0.08 -14.07 -12.63
N ILE A 291 0.19 -15.26 -13.17
CA ILE A 291 -0.11 -15.59 -14.58
C ILE A 291 -1.60 -15.43 -14.87
N SER A 292 -2.46 -15.93 -13.97
CA SER A 292 -3.92 -15.77 -14.07
C SER A 292 -4.33 -14.29 -14.17
N ALA A 293 -3.75 -13.42 -13.33
CA ALA A 293 -4.04 -11.99 -13.34
C ALA A 293 -3.55 -11.29 -14.62
N LEU A 294 -2.33 -11.60 -15.07
CA LEU A 294 -1.75 -11.04 -16.30
C LEU A 294 -2.57 -11.44 -17.53
N LEU A 295 -2.98 -12.70 -17.63
CA LEU A 295 -3.80 -13.18 -18.75
C LEU A 295 -5.25 -12.67 -18.67
N SER A 296 -5.78 -12.42 -17.46
CA SER A 296 -7.09 -11.77 -17.29
C SER A 296 -7.08 -10.35 -17.85
N ARG A 297 -6.01 -9.59 -17.56
CA ARG A 297 -5.77 -8.25 -18.12
C ARG A 297 -5.48 -8.30 -19.62
N GLY A 298 -4.75 -9.31 -20.07
CA GLY A 298 -4.22 -9.45 -21.43
C GLY A 298 -2.85 -8.78 -21.57
N LEU A 299 -1.88 -9.46 -22.19
CA LEU A 299 -0.49 -9.01 -22.24
C LEU A 299 -0.31 -7.68 -22.97
N ASP A 300 -1.03 -7.44 -24.06
CA ASP A 300 -1.05 -6.15 -24.78
C ASP A 300 -1.45 -4.98 -23.87
N LEU A 301 -2.48 -5.19 -23.04
CA LEU A 301 -2.97 -4.17 -22.11
C LEU A 301 -2.00 -3.99 -20.94
N VAL A 302 -1.40 -5.08 -20.44
CA VAL A 302 -0.31 -5.00 -19.46
C VAL A 302 0.83 -4.13 -20.00
N GLN A 303 1.28 -4.35 -21.24
CA GLN A 303 2.35 -3.54 -21.83
C GLN A 303 1.92 -2.08 -22.03
N THR A 304 0.66 -1.85 -22.38
CA THR A 304 0.09 -0.50 -22.53
C THR A 304 -0.06 0.22 -21.19
N ASP A 305 -0.26 -0.48 -20.08
CA ASP A 305 -0.38 0.12 -18.74
C ASP A 305 0.96 0.69 -18.25
N ARG A 306 2.08 0.15 -18.75
CA ARG A 306 3.43 0.46 -18.28
C ARG A 306 3.98 1.74 -18.88
N ASP A 307 4.87 2.40 -18.14
CA ASP A 307 5.65 3.54 -18.64
C ASP A 307 6.92 3.05 -19.37
N ASP A 308 7.53 1.95 -18.91
CA ASP A 308 8.67 1.28 -19.55
C ASP A 308 8.38 -0.23 -19.73
N PRO A 309 7.90 -0.66 -20.91
CA PRO A 309 7.59 -2.06 -21.18
C PRO A 309 8.85 -2.94 -21.38
N SER A 310 10.04 -2.34 -21.46
CA SER A 310 11.29 -3.10 -21.70
C SER A 310 11.80 -3.84 -20.47
N GLN A 311 11.35 -3.47 -19.28
CA GLN A 311 11.78 -4.10 -18.04
C GLN A 311 10.92 -5.34 -17.73
N PRO A 312 11.45 -6.37 -17.06
CA PRO A 312 10.62 -7.46 -16.53
C PRO A 312 9.82 -7.00 -15.31
N LEU A 313 8.68 -7.65 -15.05
CA LEU A 313 7.86 -7.42 -13.85
C LEU A 313 8.49 -8.00 -12.57
N VAL A 314 9.28 -9.07 -12.70
CA VAL A 314 10.10 -9.59 -11.61
C VAL A 314 11.45 -8.89 -11.65
N THR A 315 11.70 -8.04 -10.65
CA THR A 315 12.84 -7.12 -10.65
C THR A 315 14.16 -7.82 -10.35
N ALA A 316 15.14 -7.67 -11.24
CA ALA A 316 16.53 -8.07 -10.98
C ALA A 316 17.24 -7.04 -10.06
N PRO A 317 18.28 -7.44 -9.29
CA PRO A 317 18.85 -8.80 -9.18
C PRO A 317 18.18 -9.68 -8.12
N PHE A 318 17.24 -9.13 -7.33
CA PHE A 318 16.73 -9.79 -6.12
C PHE A 318 15.46 -10.62 -6.33
N GLY A 319 14.78 -10.49 -7.46
CA GLY A 319 13.57 -11.25 -7.80
C GLY A 319 12.28 -10.74 -7.16
N HIS A 320 12.22 -9.48 -6.72
CA HIS A 320 11.04 -8.93 -6.07
C HIS A 320 9.91 -8.63 -7.05
N ALA A 321 8.68 -8.78 -6.60
CA ALA A 321 7.52 -8.28 -7.32
C ALA A 321 7.63 -6.76 -7.52
N SER A 322 7.50 -6.30 -8.77
CA SER A 322 7.46 -4.87 -9.06
C SER A 322 6.18 -4.20 -8.57
N GLN A 323 6.17 -2.87 -8.56
CA GLN A 323 4.97 -2.11 -8.20
C GLN A 323 3.83 -2.34 -9.22
N GLU A 324 4.12 -2.58 -10.49
CA GLU A 324 3.15 -2.94 -11.52
C GLU A 324 2.38 -4.21 -11.16
N ILE A 325 3.06 -5.24 -10.63
CA ILE A 325 2.41 -6.47 -10.15
C ILE A 325 1.45 -6.13 -9.01
N VAL A 326 1.92 -5.36 -8.03
CA VAL A 326 1.10 -5.00 -6.86
C VAL A 326 -0.12 -4.19 -7.30
N ASN A 327 0.08 -3.16 -8.14
CA ASN A 327 -1.00 -2.31 -8.65
C ASN A 327 -1.99 -3.09 -9.51
N LEU A 328 -1.54 -4.04 -10.35
CA LEU A 328 -2.42 -4.93 -11.10
C LEU A 328 -3.39 -5.65 -10.16
N LEU A 329 -2.89 -6.17 -9.04
CA LEU A 329 -3.72 -6.90 -8.07
C LEU A 329 -4.55 -5.98 -7.16
N LEU A 330 -4.22 -4.69 -7.04
CA LEU A 330 -4.96 -3.72 -6.22
C LEU A 330 -6.03 -2.95 -6.99
N CYS A 331 -5.79 -2.63 -8.27
CA CYS A 331 -6.67 -1.78 -9.08
C CYS A 331 -6.98 -2.33 -10.49
N GLY A 332 -6.44 -3.50 -10.85
CA GLY A 332 -6.67 -4.13 -12.15
C GLY A 332 -5.81 -3.58 -13.29
N GLN A 333 -4.88 -2.67 -13.02
CA GLN A 333 -3.98 -2.07 -14.03
C GLN A 333 -2.51 -2.20 -13.62
N ALA A 334 -1.65 -2.60 -14.55
CA ALA A 334 -0.21 -2.77 -14.31
C ALA A 334 0.57 -1.45 -14.38
N VAL A 335 0.01 -0.38 -13.80
CA VAL A 335 0.66 0.95 -13.76
C VAL A 335 1.81 0.97 -12.76
N PRO A 336 2.95 1.63 -13.06
CA PRO A 336 4.16 1.54 -12.23
C PRO A 336 4.17 2.49 -11.04
N ASN A 337 3.30 3.50 -11.02
CA ASN A 337 3.33 4.56 -10.02
C ASN A 337 2.13 4.52 -9.06
N VAL A 338 2.32 5.11 -7.89
CA VAL A 338 1.37 5.09 -6.77
C VAL A 338 0.68 6.44 -6.53
N PHE A 339 0.92 7.45 -7.37
CA PHE A 339 0.19 8.72 -7.34
C PHE A 339 -1.14 8.63 -8.10
N ASP A 340 -2.04 9.59 -7.90
CA ASP A 340 -3.33 9.62 -8.58
C ASP A 340 -3.23 10.16 -10.01
N GLY A 341 -3.98 9.56 -10.93
CA GLY A 341 -4.14 10.02 -12.30
C GLY A 341 -2.88 9.90 -13.14
N ARG A 342 -2.51 10.99 -13.81
CA ARG A 342 -1.32 11.08 -14.66
C ARG A 342 -0.50 12.28 -14.23
N MET A 343 0.81 12.15 -14.28
CA MET A 343 1.75 13.24 -14.00
C MET A 343 2.34 13.74 -15.31
N ASP A 344 2.10 15.00 -15.63
CA ASP A 344 2.68 15.68 -16.80
C ASP A 344 4.11 16.12 -16.47
N LEU A 345 5.08 15.64 -17.23
CA LEU A 345 6.49 16.04 -17.13
C LEU A 345 6.86 17.15 -18.12
N GLY A 346 5.89 17.64 -18.90
CA GLY A 346 6.10 18.56 -20.01
C GLY A 346 6.48 17.83 -21.31
N GLY A 347 6.40 18.55 -22.43
CA GLY A 347 6.81 18.02 -23.74
C GLY A 347 5.96 16.83 -24.25
N GLY A 348 4.75 16.64 -23.70
CA GLY A 348 3.85 15.53 -24.05
C GLY A 348 4.20 14.21 -23.34
N MET A 349 5.11 14.22 -22.37
CA MET A 349 5.47 13.05 -21.57
C MET A 349 4.58 12.97 -20.32
N PHE A 350 3.94 11.82 -20.13
CA PHE A 350 3.10 11.56 -18.97
C PHE A 350 3.51 10.26 -18.29
N LEU A 351 3.63 10.30 -16.96
CA LEU A 351 3.73 9.09 -16.15
C LEU A 351 2.33 8.63 -15.72
N LYS A 352 2.09 7.32 -15.76
CA LYS A 352 0.79 6.73 -15.43
C LYS A 352 0.74 6.34 -13.96
N GLY A 353 -0.26 6.85 -13.24
CA GLY A 353 -0.58 6.49 -11.86
C GLY A 353 -1.92 5.76 -11.77
N ILE A 354 -2.46 5.73 -10.56
CA ILE A 354 -3.71 5.06 -10.22
C ILE A 354 -4.89 5.87 -10.72
N SER A 355 -5.78 5.25 -11.48
CA SER A 355 -6.87 5.95 -12.16
C SER A 355 -8.14 6.14 -11.31
N GLN A 356 -8.32 5.31 -10.29
CA GLN A 356 -9.56 5.22 -9.51
C GLN A 356 -9.32 4.75 -8.07
N HIS A 357 -10.29 5.01 -7.19
CA HIS A 357 -10.29 4.46 -5.83
C HIS A 357 -10.27 2.92 -5.84
N VAL A 358 -9.57 2.35 -4.86
CA VAL A 358 -9.40 0.90 -4.71
C VAL A 358 -10.19 0.35 -3.53
N GLU A 359 -10.49 -0.94 -3.57
CA GLU A 359 -11.16 -1.65 -2.47
C GLU A 359 -10.24 -1.77 -1.25
N VAL A 360 -8.97 -2.09 -1.46
CA VAL A 360 -7.91 -2.14 -0.43
C VAL A 360 -6.71 -1.32 -0.89
N GLY A 361 -6.12 -0.57 0.03
CA GLY A 361 -5.16 0.49 -0.25
C GLY A 361 -3.70 0.06 -0.29
N PHE A 362 -2.82 1.05 -0.41
CA PHE A 362 -1.38 0.86 -0.38
C PHE A 362 -0.69 2.00 0.37
N LEU A 363 0.33 1.67 1.16
CA LEU A 363 1.25 2.60 1.80
C LEU A 363 2.68 2.11 1.58
N THR A 364 3.65 3.01 1.60
CA THR A 364 5.06 2.59 1.48
C THR A 364 5.99 3.45 2.31
N LEU A 365 7.04 2.81 2.83
CA LEU A 365 8.15 3.48 3.51
C LEU A 365 8.88 4.46 2.58
N LEU A 366 8.85 4.20 1.27
CA LEU A 366 9.47 5.07 0.27
C LEU A 366 8.86 6.48 0.25
N GLU A 367 7.58 6.62 0.64
CA GLU A 367 6.93 7.93 0.73
C GLU A 367 7.45 8.73 1.93
N SER A 368 7.61 8.11 3.10
CA SER A 368 8.17 8.81 4.26
C SER A 368 9.63 9.20 4.06
N LEU A 369 10.33 8.48 3.18
CA LEU A 369 11.68 8.79 2.73
C LEU A 369 11.71 9.78 1.54
N CYS A 370 10.56 10.33 1.14
CA CYS A 370 10.40 11.30 0.06
C CYS A 370 10.82 10.80 -1.34
N PHE A 371 10.86 9.48 -1.58
CA PHE A 371 11.17 8.91 -2.90
C PHE A 371 9.96 8.87 -3.83
N CYS A 372 8.75 8.79 -3.27
CA CYS A 372 7.52 8.86 -4.04
C CYS A 372 6.41 9.55 -3.23
N LYS A 373 5.29 9.84 -3.89
CA LYS A 373 4.08 10.35 -3.24
C LYS A 373 2.94 9.39 -3.53
N VAL A 374 2.36 8.80 -2.48
CA VAL A 374 1.20 7.93 -2.64
C VAL A 374 -0.05 8.79 -2.73
N GLY A 375 -0.86 8.52 -3.75
CA GLY A 375 -2.09 9.22 -4.04
C GLY A 375 -3.23 8.88 -3.08
N GLN A 376 -4.27 9.71 -3.09
CA GLN A 376 -5.47 9.53 -2.27
C GLN A 376 -6.24 8.27 -2.64
N TYR A 377 -6.21 7.85 -3.90
CA TYR A 377 -6.89 6.63 -4.32
C TYR A 377 -6.38 5.39 -3.59
N LEU A 378 -5.08 5.32 -3.29
CA LEU A 378 -4.46 4.24 -2.51
C LEU A 378 -4.46 4.49 -1.00
N LYS A 379 -4.36 5.75 -0.56
CA LYS A 379 -4.35 6.11 0.88
C LYS A 379 -5.72 6.02 1.53
N CYS A 380 -6.78 6.26 0.78
CA CYS A 380 -8.17 6.25 1.24
C CYS A 380 -8.97 5.14 0.51
N PRO A 381 -8.63 3.87 0.74
CA PRO A 381 -9.37 2.74 0.17
C PRO A 381 -10.77 2.64 0.74
N ARG A 382 -11.64 1.89 0.05
CA ARG A 382 -13.00 1.63 0.53
C ARG A 382 -13.01 0.91 1.88
N TRP A 383 -12.15 -0.10 2.04
CA TRP A 383 -11.98 -0.84 3.29
C TRP A 383 -10.68 -0.43 3.94
N PRO A 384 -10.62 -0.26 5.28
CA PRO A 384 -9.43 0.22 5.99
C PRO A 384 -8.36 -0.88 6.08
N ILE A 385 -7.86 -1.31 4.93
CA ILE A 385 -6.87 -2.36 4.74
C ILE A 385 -5.88 -1.81 3.71
N TRP A 386 -4.59 -1.89 4.02
CA TRP A 386 -3.50 -1.39 3.18
C TRP A 386 -2.41 -2.44 3.05
N VAL A 387 -1.99 -2.72 1.82
CA VAL A 387 -0.69 -3.34 1.58
C VAL A 387 0.40 -2.33 1.92
N VAL A 388 1.37 -2.72 2.73
CA VAL A 388 2.49 -1.86 3.13
C VAL A 388 3.77 -2.39 2.49
N GLY A 389 4.34 -1.61 1.57
CA GLY A 389 5.61 -1.91 0.91
C GLY A 389 6.81 -1.24 1.58
N SER A 390 7.81 -2.04 1.95
CA SER A 390 9.14 -1.55 2.29
C SER A 390 10.08 -1.67 1.09
N GLU A 391 11.40 -1.55 1.32
CA GLU A 391 12.41 -1.76 0.28
C GLU A 391 12.45 -3.20 -0.21
N SER A 392 12.15 -4.18 0.63
CA SER A 392 12.39 -5.60 0.33
C SER A 392 11.19 -6.50 0.60
N HIS A 393 10.14 -5.98 1.22
CA HIS A 393 9.04 -6.82 1.72
C HIS A 393 7.68 -6.12 1.65
N TYR A 394 6.63 -6.91 1.45
CA TYR A 394 5.24 -6.46 1.50
C TYR A 394 4.49 -7.12 2.64
N THR A 395 3.80 -6.30 3.42
CA THR A 395 3.00 -6.70 4.59
C THR A 395 1.59 -6.11 4.49
N VAL A 396 0.71 -6.39 5.46
CA VAL A 396 -0.65 -5.84 5.47
C VAL A 396 -0.95 -5.13 6.78
N LEU A 397 -1.50 -3.93 6.69
CA LEU A 397 -1.99 -3.11 7.80
C LEU A 397 -3.50 -2.96 7.66
N PHE A 398 -4.27 -3.09 8.74
CA PHE A 398 -5.71 -2.95 8.67
C PHE A 398 -6.33 -2.43 9.98
N ALA A 399 -7.56 -1.93 9.88
CA ALA A 399 -8.42 -1.62 11.01
C ALA A 399 -9.68 -2.48 10.96
N LEU A 400 -10.30 -2.68 12.12
CA LEU A 400 -11.56 -3.40 12.26
C LEU A 400 -12.79 -2.50 12.02
N ASP A 401 -12.61 -1.19 12.24
CA ASP A 401 -13.63 -0.17 12.09
C ASP A 401 -13.35 0.69 10.85
N THR A 402 -14.33 0.84 9.98
CA THR A 402 -14.23 1.69 8.78
C THR A 402 -14.17 3.18 9.14
N SER A 403 -14.65 3.56 10.32
CA SER A 403 -14.69 4.95 10.78
C SER A 403 -13.31 5.59 10.97
N VAL A 404 -12.24 4.79 11.07
CA VAL A 404 -10.85 5.30 11.22
C VAL A 404 -10.40 6.17 10.04
N GLN A 405 -11.05 6.02 8.89
CA GLN A 405 -10.77 6.80 7.68
C GLN A 405 -11.54 8.12 7.62
N ASN A 406 -12.62 8.26 8.40
CA ASN A 406 -13.49 9.43 8.37
C ASN A 406 -12.77 10.65 8.94
N GLU A 407 -12.98 11.81 8.34
CA GLU A 407 -12.67 13.07 8.98
C GLU A 407 -13.66 13.32 10.12
N ASN A 408 -13.18 13.86 11.24
CA ASN A 408 -14.08 14.24 12.34
C ASN A 408 -14.66 15.64 12.08
N GLU A 409 -15.74 16.00 12.80
CA GLU A 409 -16.40 17.30 12.65
C GLU A 409 -15.43 18.49 12.77
N LEU A 410 -14.39 18.37 13.59
CA LEU A 410 -13.42 19.43 13.84
C LEU A 410 -12.46 19.60 12.65
N GLU A 411 -12.02 18.50 12.04
CA GLU A 411 -11.21 18.50 10.81
C GLU A 411 -12.00 19.02 9.61
N GLU A 412 -13.27 18.60 9.45
CA GLU A 412 -14.13 19.11 8.39
C GLU A 412 -14.36 20.61 8.55
N ARG A 413 -14.63 21.06 9.78
CA ARG A 413 -14.78 22.48 10.11
C ARG A 413 -13.49 23.27 9.89
N GLU A 414 -12.33 22.71 10.22
CA GLU A 414 -11.03 23.31 9.93
C GLU A 414 -10.82 23.46 8.44
N SER A 415 -11.05 22.42 7.65
CA SER A 415 -10.96 22.45 6.19
C SER A 415 -11.89 23.51 5.58
N GLN A 416 -13.12 23.63 6.09
CA GLN A 416 -14.07 24.66 5.66
C GLN A 416 -13.53 26.08 5.93
N ILE A 417 -13.06 26.34 7.15
CA ILE A 417 -12.55 27.67 7.55
C ILE A 417 -11.25 27.98 6.80
N ARG A 418 -10.36 26.99 6.66
CA ARG A 418 -9.13 27.06 5.89
C ARG A 418 -9.41 27.46 4.46
N LYS A 419 -10.33 26.77 3.79
CA LYS A 419 -10.69 27.04 2.40
C LYS A 419 -11.21 28.48 2.23
N ALA A 420 -12.04 28.96 3.16
CA ALA A 420 -12.52 30.34 3.14
C ALA A 420 -11.37 31.34 3.34
N PHE A 421 -10.44 31.04 4.25
CA PHE A 421 -9.25 31.85 4.50
C PHE A 421 -8.34 31.91 3.27
N ASP A 422 -7.99 30.77 2.69
CA ASP A 422 -7.11 30.66 1.53
C ASP A 422 -7.73 31.31 0.28
N ALA A 423 -9.06 31.32 0.15
CA ALA A 423 -9.76 32.04 -0.92
C ALA A 423 -9.58 33.57 -0.85
N GLN A 424 -9.26 34.10 0.33
CA GLN A 424 -8.94 35.51 0.56
C GLN A 424 -7.43 35.78 0.58
N ASP A 425 -6.59 34.73 0.53
CA ASP A 425 -5.14 34.84 0.53
C ASP A 425 -4.61 35.22 -0.87
N GLN A 426 -4.29 36.51 -1.03
CA GLN A 426 -3.69 37.05 -2.25
C GLN A 426 -2.16 36.87 -2.33
N SER A 427 -1.53 36.35 -1.27
CA SER A 427 -0.07 36.20 -1.18
C SER A 427 0.47 34.94 -1.88
N GLY A 428 -0.41 34.12 -2.46
CA GLY A 428 -0.03 32.86 -3.11
C GLY A 428 0.25 31.73 -2.12
N GLY A 429 -0.38 31.76 -0.93
CA GLY A 429 -0.25 30.72 0.10
C GLY A 429 0.68 31.11 1.26
N GLY A 430 0.93 32.40 1.47
CA GLY A 430 1.73 32.92 2.59
C GLY A 430 1.03 32.82 3.95
N GLY A 431 -0.25 32.45 4.00
CA GLY A 431 -0.94 32.12 5.26
C GLY A 431 -1.42 33.33 6.06
N PHE A 432 -1.60 34.48 5.39
CA PHE A 432 -2.16 35.68 5.97
C PHE A 432 -3.14 36.39 5.03
N ILE A 433 -4.10 37.13 5.58
CA ILE A 433 -5.11 37.88 4.82
C ILE A 433 -5.27 39.31 5.36
N GLY A 434 -5.74 40.23 4.53
CA GLY A 434 -6.09 41.58 4.98
C GLY A 434 -7.39 41.62 5.81
N VAL A 435 -7.61 42.73 6.53
CA VAL A 435 -8.79 42.93 7.39
C VAL A 435 -10.11 42.79 6.63
N ASP A 436 -10.18 43.31 5.39
CA ASP A 436 -11.38 43.21 4.56
C ASP A 436 -11.70 41.75 4.20
N GLY A 437 -10.67 40.97 3.82
CA GLY A 437 -10.79 39.53 3.57
C GLY A 437 -11.21 38.76 4.82
N PHE A 438 -10.68 39.14 5.99
CA PHE A 438 -11.04 38.51 7.25
C PHE A 438 -12.53 38.66 7.60
N HIS A 439 -13.12 39.84 7.39
CA HIS A 439 -14.56 40.04 7.58
C HIS A 439 -15.40 39.16 6.65
N GLN A 440 -14.93 38.90 5.43
CA GLN A 440 -15.58 37.99 4.50
C GLN A 440 -15.51 36.54 5.00
N VAL A 441 -14.34 36.09 5.49
CA VAL A 441 -14.18 34.75 6.10
C VAL A 441 -15.16 34.54 7.26
N LEU A 442 -15.28 35.50 8.18
CA LEU A 442 -16.19 35.40 9.32
C LEU A 442 -17.66 35.27 8.87
N ARG A 443 -18.05 35.99 7.81
CA ARG A 443 -19.40 35.94 7.26
C ARG A 443 -19.70 34.60 6.58
N GLU A 444 -18.77 34.12 5.75
CA GLU A 444 -18.90 32.85 5.01
C GLU A 444 -18.91 31.63 5.94
N THR A 445 -18.13 31.69 7.02
CA THR A 445 -18.01 30.60 7.99
C THR A 445 -19.01 30.70 9.14
N ASN A 446 -19.81 31.78 9.19
CA ASN A 446 -20.77 32.09 10.27
C ASN A 446 -20.12 32.12 11.67
N ILE A 447 -18.96 32.76 11.78
CA ILE A 447 -18.20 32.91 13.03
C ILE A 447 -18.48 34.29 13.62
N LYS A 448 -18.83 34.31 14.91
CA LYS A 448 -19.14 35.52 15.67
C LYS A 448 -18.07 35.75 16.73
N LEU A 449 -17.15 36.68 16.47
CA LEU A 449 -16.09 37.03 17.41
C LEU A 449 -16.54 38.11 18.41
N PRO A 450 -16.16 37.99 19.69
CA PRO A 450 -16.24 39.10 20.64
C PRO A 450 -15.42 40.30 20.15
N GLN A 451 -15.89 41.51 20.42
CA GLN A 451 -15.28 42.74 19.92
C GLN A 451 -13.79 42.86 20.32
N GLU A 452 -13.44 42.49 21.55
CA GLU A 452 -12.04 42.50 22.03
C GLU A 452 -11.12 41.60 21.18
N LYS A 453 -11.56 40.38 20.83
CA LYS A 453 -10.74 39.46 20.01
C LYS A 453 -10.65 39.91 18.55
N LEU A 454 -11.72 40.53 18.04
CA LEU A 454 -11.75 41.10 16.70
C LEU A 454 -10.77 42.28 16.57
N GLU A 455 -10.81 43.22 17.53
CA GLU A 455 -9.89 44.37 17.56
C GLU A 455 -8.44 43.92 17.72
N HIS A 456 -8.19 42.90 18.55
CA HIS A 456 -6.86 42.31 18.71
C HIS A 456 -6.30 41.75 17.39
N LEU A 457 -7.06 40.89 16.70
CA LEU A 457 -6.63 40.29 15.42
C LEU A 457 -6.46 41.31 14.30
N CYS A 458 -7.25 42.39 14.29
CA CYS A 458 -7.17 43.42 13.27
C CYS A 458 -6.10 44.49 13.55
N SER A 459 -5.51 44.54 14.75
CA SER A 459 -4.60 45.61 15.19
C SER A 459 -3.32 45.75 14.36
N THR A 460 -2.85 44.64 13.77
CA THR A 460 -1.65 44.55 12.94
C THR A 460 -1.91 44.89 11.47
N GLY A 461 -3.18 45.01 11.05
CA GLY A 461 -3.59 45.25 9.65
C GLY A 461 -3.59 44.01 8.75
N PHE A 462 -3.14 42.86 9.25
CA PHE A 462 -3.18 41.56 8.56
C PHE A 462 -3.39 40.45 9.58
N ILE A 463 -4.12 39.41 9.18
CA ILE A 463 -4.51 38.30 10.03
C ILE A 463 -3.72 37.08 9.61
N VAL A 464 -2.95 36.51 10.52
CA VAL A 464 -2.21 35.26 10.33
C VAL A 464 -3.10 34.08 10.68
N TRP A 465 -3.07 33.01 9.87
CA TRP A 465 -3.89 31.83 10.10
C TRP A 465 -3.74 31.25 11.51
N SER A 466 -2.50 31.09 11.99
CA SER A 466 -2.22 30.45 13.28
C SER A 466 -2.90 31.19 14.43
N GLU A 467 -2.82 32.51 14.45
CA GLU A 467 -3.45 33.36 15.47
C GLU A 467 -4.98 33.32 15.39
N PHE A 468 -5.53 33.40 14.17
CA PHE A 468 -6.97 33.28 13.96
C PHE A 468 -7.49 31.92 14.44
N TRP A 469 -6.79 30.85 14.08
CA TRP A 469 -7.20 29.50 14.44
C TRP A 469 -7.17 29.28 15.95
N GLN A 470 -6.18 29.81 16.67
CA GLN A 470 -6.19 29.77 18.14
C GLN A 470 -7.42 30.46 18.73
N VAL A 471 -7.82 31.61 18.16
CA VAL A 471 -9.04 32.29 18.58
C VAL A 471 -10.30 31.43 18.35
N ILE A 472 -10.35 30.67 17.25
CA ILE A 472 -11.46 29.72 16.97
C ILE A 472 -11.49 28.58 17.98
N LEU A 473 -10.33 28.02 18.35
CA LEU A 473 -10.24 26.95 19.34
C LEU A 473 -10.72 27.40 20.73
N ASP A 474 -10.59 28.67 21.07
CA ASP A 474 -11.08 29.23 22.34
C ASP A 474 -12.53 29.73 22.30
N LEU A 475 -13.16 29.73 21.12
CA LEU A 475 -14.50 30.28 20.91
C LEU A 475 -15.57 29.20 21.07
N ASP A 476 -16.67 29.52 21.75
CA ASP A 476 -17.77 28.58 21.97
C ASP A 476 -18.44 28.15 20.66
N ARG A 477 -18.93 26.90 20.62
CA ARG A 477 -19.63 26.32 19.47
C ARG A 477 -20.84 27.14 19.02
N SER A 478 -21.57 27.77 19.95
CA SER A 478 -22.71 28.66 19.63
C SER A 478 -22.34 29.89 18.81
N SER A 479 -21.07 30.29 18.87
CA SER A 479 -20.52 31.44 18.16
C SER A 479 -19.70 31.02 16.92
N GLY A 480 -19.80 29.75 16.51
CA GLY A 480 -19.10 29.19 15.35
C GLY A 480 -17.66 28.74 15.64
N GLY A 481 -17.25 28.72 16.91
CA GLY A 481 -15.93 28.27 17.37
C GLY A 481 -15.85 26.77 17.68
N LEU A 482 -14.68 26.34 18.14
CA LEU A 482 -14.32 24.92 18.33
C LEU A 482 -13.86 24.59 19.75
N LYS A 483 -14.23 25.41 20.74
CA LYS A 483 -13.89 25.15 22.14
C LYS A 483 -14.40 23.79 22.60
N ASP A 484 -13.45 22.93 22.94
CA ASP A 484 -13.73 21.59 23.47
C ASP A 484 -13.70 21.61 24.99
N SER A 485 -14.86 21.43 25.61
CA SER A 485 -15.00 21.29 27.05
C SER A 485 -14.60 19.90 27.57
N SER A 486 -14.39 18.92 26.69
CA SER A 486 -14.00 17.54 27.05
C SER A 486 -12.49 17.31 27.14
N GLY A 487 -11.67 18.23 26.59
CA GLY A 487 -10.21 18.15 26.60
C GLY A 487 -9.60 17.14 25.62
N LEU A 488 -10.40 16.50 24.77
CA LEU A 488 -9.95 15.53 23.76
C LEU A 488 -9.63 16.19 22.41
N MET A 489 -9.99 17.46 22.20
CA MET A 489 -9.61 18.37 21.11
C MET A 489 -9.71 17.80 19.68
N GLY A 490 -10.50 16.75 19.43
CA GLY A 490 -10.54 16.09 18.11
C GLY A 490 -9.40 15.09 17.86
N LYS A 491 -8.66 14.74 18.91
CA LYS A 491 -7.69 13.65 18.91
C LYS A 491 -8.39 12.34 18.52
N LYS A 492 -7.90 11.68 17.47
CA LYS A 492 -8.37 10.36 17.09
C LYS A 492 -7.54 9.30 17.81
N VAL A 493 -8.22 8.33 18.41
CA VAL A 493 -7.58 7.15 18.99
C VAL A 493 -8.27 5.93 18.42
N PHE A 494 -7.50 5.05 17.80
CA PHE A 494 -8.00 3.82 17.19
C PHE A 494 -6.92 2.75 17.17
N ASP A 495 -7.34 1.51 16.95
CA ASP A 495 -6.42 0.37 16.87
C ASP A 495 -6.20 -0.02 15.40
N LEU A 496 -4.93 -0.21 15.03
CA LEU A 496 -4.51 -0.85 13.79
C LEU A 496 -3.90 -2.21 14.08
N TYR A 497 -3.96 -3.10 13.10
CA TYR A 497 -3.40 -4.45 13.15
C TYR A 497 -2.44 -4.62 11.98
N HIS A 498 -1.24 -5.10 12.26
CA HIS A 498 -0.21 -5.33 11.27
C HIS A 498 0.14 -6.80 11.18
N PHE A 499 -0.02 -7.38 9.99
CA PHE A 499 0.34 -8.76 9.69
C PHE A 499 1.53 -8.80 8.73
N ASN A 500 2.65 -9.38 9.16
CA ASN A 500 3.89 -9.37 8.39
C ASN A 500 4.08 -10.57 7.45
N GLY A 501 3.37 -11.69 7.66
CA GLY A 501 3.42 -12.88 6.81
C GLY A 501 4.73 -13.68 6.80
N ILE A 502 5.82 -13.18 7.38
CA ILE A 502 7.17 -13.74 7.22
C ILE A 502 7.30 -15.09 7.95
N ALA A 503 7.62 -16.15 7.20
CA ALA A 503 7.94 -17.47 7.73
C ALA A 503 9.23 -18.01 7.11
N LYS A 504 10.33 -17.27 7.29
CA LYS A 504 11.64 -17.61 6.75
C LYS A 504 12.51 -18.27 7.81
N SER A 505 13.15 -19.38 7.46
CA SER A 505 14.26 -19.93 8.23
C SER A 505 15.52 -19.14 7.86
N ASP A 506 16.07 -18.37 8.77
CA ASP A 506 17.35 -17.69 8.53
C ASP A 506 18.48 -18.73 8.52
N LEU A 507 18.74 -19.35 7.37
CA LEU A 507 19.92 -20.21 7.18
C LEU A 507 21.21 -19.37 6.97
N ASN A 508 21.08 -18.06 6.73
CA ASN A 508 22.19 -17.17 6.37
C ASN A 508 22.53 -16.11 7.42
N SER A 509 21.75 -15.94 8.50
CA SER A 509 22.19 -15.09 9.61
C SER A 509 23.13 -15.92 10.49
N SER A 510 24.41 -15.60 10.43
CA SER A 510 25.45 -16.17 11.28
C SER A 510 25.36 -15.68 12.74
N GLN A 511 24.15 -15.39 13.22
CA GLN A 511 23.87 -15.24 14.64
C GLN A 511 23.46 -16.59 15.20
N VAL A 512 24.48 -17.44 15.40
CA VAL A 512 24.39 -18.52 16.37
C VAL A 512 24.18 -17.87 17.72
N ASN A 513 22.93 -17.72 18.16
CA ASN A 513 22.64 -17.55 19.58
C ASN A 513 23.32 -18.72 20.31
N PHE A 514 23.93 -18.44 21.47
CA PHE A 514 24.71 -19.38 22.31
C PHE A 514 23.92 -20.62 22.83
N ARG A 515 22.80 -20.98 22.18
CA ARG A 515 21.90 -22.09 22.51
C ARG A 515 21.46 -22.98 21.35
N GLY A 516 22.03 -22.86 20.15
CA GLY A 516 21.87 -23.89 19.10
C GLY A 516 20.43 -24.10 18.58
N GLU A 517 19.53 -23.13 18.75
CA GLU A 517 18.20 -23.15 18.15
C GLU A 517 18.22 -22.29 16.88
N THR A 518 17.88 -22.90 15.74
CA THR A 518 17.59 -22.21 14.48
C THR A 518 16.41 -21.27 14.72
N THR A 519 16.60 -19.95 14.65
CA THR A 519 15.51 -18.98 14.79
C THR A 519 14.65 -19.00 13.53
N LEU A 520 13.64 -19.88 13.50
CA LEU A 520 12.56 -19.83 12.52
C LEU A 520 11.76 -18.54 12.78
N GLN A 521 11.85 -17.55 11.89
CA GLN A 521 10.91 -16.43 11.93
C GLN A 521 9.52 -16.98 11.62
N ARG A 522 8.54 -16.56 12.42
CA ARG A 522 7.13 -16.93 12.25
C ARG A 522 6.32 -15.69 11.88
N PRO A 523 5.19 -15.86 11.17
CA PRO A 523 4.29 -14.74 10.92
C PRO A 523 3.83 -14.15 12.24
N ARG A 524 3.66 -12.83 12.27
CA ARG A 524 3.23 -12.08 13.46
C ARG A 524 2.06 -11.17 13.12
N LEU A 525 1.14 -11.08 14.07
CA LEU A 525 0.07 -10.11 14.09
C LEU A 525 0.30 -9.15 15.26
N THR A 526 0.61 -7.90 14.94
CA THR A 526 0.89 -6.86 15.95
C THR A 526 -0.28 -5.90 16.02
N LYS A 527 -0.82 -5.69 17.22
CA LYS A 527 -1.81 -4.64 17.47
C LYS A 527 -1.11 -3.33 17.84
N LEU A 528 -1.38 -2.28 17.09
CA LEU A 528 -0.90 -0.92 17.35
C LEU A 528 -2.06 -0.05 17.81
N ARG A 529 -1.88 0.62 18.95
CA ARG A 529 -2.75 1.72 19.35
C ARG A 529 -2.20 3.01 18.74
N VAL A 530 -3.03 3.65 17.92
CA VAL A 530 -2.69 4.87 17.19
C VAL A 530 -3.43 6.05 17.78
N SER A 531 -2.69 7.12 18.03
CA SER A 531 -3.18 8.40 18.52
C SER A 531 -2.77 9.49 17.52
N VAL A 532 -3.75 10.12 16.88
CA VAL A 532 -3.54 11.20 15.92
C VAL A 532 -3.98 12.52 16.57
N PRO A 533 -3.04 13.41 16.92
CA PRO A 533 -3.40 14.73 17.37
C PRO A 533 -3.98 15.55 16.20
N PRO A 534 -4.84 16.55 16.48
CA PRO A 534 -5.39 17.40 15.44
C PRO A 534 -4.31 18.16 14.66
N ARG A 535 -4.53 18.45 13.37
CA ARG A 535 -3.53 19.10 12.50
C ARG A 535 -2.98 20.40 13.05
N TRP A 536 -3.77 21.12 13.84
CA TRP A 536 -3.47 22.43 14.40
C TRP A 536 -2.88 22.45 15.82
N THR A 537 -2.62 21.30 16.45
CA THR A 537 -1.93 21.34 17.75
C THR A 537 -0.52 21.93 17.53
N PRO A 538 -0.03 22.91 18.30
CA PRO A 538 1.31 23.46 18.08
C PRO A 538 2.37 22.36 18.24
N GLU A 539 3.47 22.44 17.47
CA GLU A 539 4.56 21.46 17.54
C GLU A 539 5.22 21.42 18.92
N GLU A 540 5.26 22.56 19.63
CA GLU A 540 5.80 22.68 20.99
C GLU A 540 5.03 21.83 22.02
N PHE A 541 3.71 21.68 21.87
CA PHE A 541 2.89 20.80 22.70
C PHE A 541 3.05 19.30 22.34
N MET A 542 3.78 18.98 21.26
CA MET A 542 4.21 17.61 20.97
C MET A 542 5.57 17.27 21.58
N ALA A 543 6.43 18.27 21.78
CA ALA A 543 7.80 18.09 22.27
C ALA A 543 7.85 17.70 23.76
N ASP A 544 6.86 18.11 24.56
CA ASP A 544 6.75 17.77 25.99
C ASP A 544 6.40 16.29 26.27
N VAL A 545 6.24 15.46 25.22
CA VAL A 545 5.97 14.01 25.35
C VAL A 545 7.22 13.15 25.15
N THR A 546 8.40 13.74 24.89
CA THR A 546 9.65 12.98 24.79
C THR A 546 10.76 13.53 25.67
N VAL A 547 11.24 12.65 26.56
CA VAL A 547 12.46 12.72 27.40
C VAL A 547 12.36 13.55 28.70
N SER A 548 11.60 13.04 29.68
CA SER A 548 12.03 13.19 31.07
C SER A 548 13.07 12.12 31.38
N SER A 549 14.33 12.48 31.17
CA SER A 549 15.45 11.78 31.78
C SER A 549 15.35 11.89 33.31
N ALA A 550 15.68 10.80 33.98
CA ALA A 550 15.59 10.66 35.42
C ALA A 550 16.42 11.73 36.15
N SER A 551 15.75 12.55 36.97
CA SER A 551 16.10 12.79 38.38
C SER A 551 15.27 13.95 38.92
N ILE A 552 14.44 13.66 39.92
CA ILE A 552 14.37 14.34 41.22
C ILE A 552 13.18 13.69 41.94
N ALA A 553 13.51 12.90 42.95
CA ALA A 553 12.56 12.48 43.95
C ALA A 553 12.16 13.71 44.77
N ASN A 554 10.86 13.96 44.90
CA ASN A 554 10.31 14.39 46.17
C ASN A 554 8.81 14.11 46.25
N GLU A 555 8.43 13.56 47.41
CA GLU A 555 7.11 13.11 47.78
C GLU A 555 6.11 14.28 47.87
N CYS A 556 4.87 14.08 47.37
CA CYS A 556 3.69 14.60 48.05
C CYS A 556 2.44 13.78 47.67
N CYS A 557 1.73 13.32 48.69
CA CYS A 557 0.54 12.51 48.63
C CYS A 557 -0.70 13.39 48.39
N GLY A 558 -1.57 13.01 47.46
CA GLY A 558 -2.87 13.65 47.24
C GLY A 558 -3.76 12.82 46.30
N LYS A 559 -4.99 12.58 46.73
CA LYS A 559 -6.01 11.75 46.06
C LYS A 559 -6.59 12.41 44.79
N ASP A 560 -7.16 11.52 43.97
CA ASP A 560 -8.21 11.71 42.95
C ASP A 560 -7.81 11.85 41.47
N SER A 561 -8.51 11.03 40.68
CA SER A 561 -8.53 10.87 39.22
C SER A 561 -7.42 9.99 38.63
N GLU A 562 -7.74 8.73 38.35
CA GLU A 562 -7.01 7.88 37.39
C GLU A 562 -7.09 8.51 35.99
N VAL A 563 -6.24 9.50 35.75
CA VAL A 563 -5.88 9.91 34.40
C VAL A 563 -5.00 8.81 33.86
N ILE A 564 -5.52 8.02 32.94
CA ILE A 564 -4.80 6.98 32.19
C ILE A 564 -3.48 7.60 31.71
N LYS A 565 -2.35 7.18 32.29
CA LYS A 565 -1.03 7.61 31.83
C LYS A 565 -0.92 7.26 30.33
N PRO A 566 -0.62 8.23 29.44
CA PRO A 566 -0.43 7.91 28.04
C PRO A 566 0.74 6.90 27.92
N GLU A 567 0.48 5.78 27.23
CA GLU A 567 1.52 4.80 26.93
C GLU A 567 2.67 5.49 26.17
N PRO A 568 3.94 5.14 26.46
CA PRO A 568 5.08 5.80 25.83
C PRO A 568 5.01 5.63 24.32
N SER A 569 5.25 6.72 23.60
CA SER A 569 5.36 6.69 22.13
C SER A 569 6.50 5.77 21.72
N GLN A 570 6.23 4.86 20.78
CA GLN A 570 7.22 3.92 20.26
C GLN A 570 7.43 4.19 18.76
N HIS A 571 8.64 3.89 18.26
CA HIS A 571 9.02 4.09 16.86
C HIS A 571 9.45 2.79 16.20
N ALA A 572 8.96 2.59 14.98
CA ALA A 572 9.34 1.52 14.06
C ALA A 572 9.09 2.03 12.62
N PRO A 573 9.76 1.48 11.59
CA PRO A 573 9.56 1.93 10.20
C PRO A 573 8.09 1.94 9.73
N LEU A 574 7.26 1.02 10.23
CA LEU A 574 5.83 1.01 9.94
C LEU A 574 5.12 2.29 10.41
N VAL A 575 5.56 2.89 11.52
CA VAL A 575 5.00 4.13 12.06
C VAL A 575 5.20 5.28 11.08
N ASP A 576 6.32 5.29 10.35
CA ASP A 576 6.59 6.30 9.33
C ASP A 576 5.65 6.15 8.13
N CYS A 577 5.31 4.91 7.72
CA CYS A 577 4.25 4.66 6.75
C CYS A 577 2.88 5.14 7.25
N ILE A 578 2.52 4.86 8.52
CA ILE A 578 1.25 5.30 9.12
C ILE A 578 1.15 6.83 9.10
N ARG A 579 2.26 7.53 9.36
CA ARG A 579 2.33 9.00 9.33
C ARG A 579 2.07 9.61 7.96
N THR A 580 2.28 8.88 6.86
CA THR A 580 1.95 9.39 5.53
C THR A 580 0.44 9.42 5.26
N ARG A 581 -0.35 8.62 5.99
CA ARG A 581 -1.83 8.62 5.96
C ARG A 581 -2.45 9.48 7.07
N TRP A 582 -1.91 9.38 8.27
CA TRP A 582 -2.32 10.16 9.44
C TRP A 582 -1.14 10.98 9.93
N PRO A 583 -0.95 12.21 9.42
CA PRO A 583 0.12 13.09 9.84
C PRO A 583 0.16 13.21 11.36
N ARG A 584 1.36 13.22 11.93
CA ARG A 584 1.60 13.36 13.39
C ARG A 584 1.10 12.18 14.24
N ALA A 585 0.72 11.06 13.63
CA ALA A 585 0.37 9.85 14.37
C ALA A 585 1.48 9.41 15.33
N VAL A 586 1.04 9.06 16.54
CA VAL A 586 1.84 8.43 17.58
C VAL A 586 1.32 7.01 17.77
N CYS A 587 2.22 6.03 17.74
CA CYS A 587 1.88 4.63 17.86
C CYS A 587 2.47 4.03 19.15
N SER A 588 1.79 3.03 19.68
CA SER A 588 2.23 2.22 20.81
C SER A 588 1.77 0.77 20.58
N TRP A 589 2.56 -0.20 21.00
CA TRP A 589 2.23 -1.62 20.92
C TRP A 589 2.82 -2.37 22.11
N SER A 590 2.35 -3.60 22.30
CA SER A 590 2.87 -4.54 23.30
C SER A 590 3.59 -5.69 22.60
N GLY A 591 4.75 -6.08 23.13
CA GLY A 591 5.56 -7.18 22.58
C GLY A 591 6.58 -6.72 21.54
N ASP A 592 6.85 -7.58 20.56
CA ASP A 592 7.83 -7.31 19.52
C ASP A 592 7.43 -6.11 18.64
N PRO A 593 8.40 -5.33 18.13
CA PRO A 593 8.12 -4.25 17.20
C PRO A 593 7.56 -4.78 15.87
N PRO A 594 6.59 -4.05 15.26
CA PRO A 594 6.09 -4.40 13.94
C PRO A 594 7.24 -4.32 12.91
N SER A 595 7.47 -5.41 12.20
CA SER A 595 8.57 -5.54 11.22
C SER A 595 8.01 -5.57 9.81
N ILE A 596 8.45 -4.59 9.02
CA ILE A 596 8.20 -4.49 7.57
C ILE A 596 9.48 -4.68 6.75
N VAL A 597 10.60 -4.98 7.41
CA VAL A 597 11.94 -5.16 6.83
C VAL A 597 12.49 -6.50 7.25
#